data_AF-A0A1Q6PY37-F1
#
_entry.id   AF-A0A1Q6PY37-F1
#
_cell.length_a   1.000
_cell.length_b   1.000
_cell.length_c   1.000
_cell.angle_alpha   90.00
_cell.angle_beta   90.00
_cell.angle_gamma   90.00
#
_symmetry.space_group_name_H-M   'P 1'
#
loop_
_entity.id
_entity.type
_entity.pdbx_description
1 polymer ?
#
loop_
_entity_poly.entity_id
_entity_poly.type
_entity_poly.pdbx_seq_one_letter_code
_entity_poly.pdbx_strand_id
1 'polypeptide(L)'
;MSSERKKYIVEQSAEILCSEYRSGEELLQSLKQGRNTEVVVLGGPLEDMDSREFLERMSRLPQKPLLLLQDNARRERTAVSSLSPDGPCYLIRQSSLKELLASLLTAAGQESGTLEQRFGRMYQEWGIIQPDSNCDYLTEAVLIASQSKGKLAIRKEILQGVAEHHNVTVAAVDSGLRRLIDALETRQMPA
;
A
#
# COMPACT_ATOMS: atom_id res chain seq x y z
N MET A 1 15.97 11.81 8.59
CA MET A 1 15.76 12.37 7.24
C MET A 1 16.13 13.85 7.30
N SER A 2 16.81 14.45 6.30
CA SER A 2 17.16 15.88 6.38
C SER A 2 15.92 16.78 6.37
N SER A 3 16.00 17.94 7.03
CA SER A 3 14.88 18.88 7.17
C SER A 3 14.34 19.38 5.82
N GLU A 4 15.18 19.45 4.79
CA GLU A 4 14.77 19.80 3.41
C GLU A 4 13.87 18.74 2.77
N ARG A 5 14.17 17.45 2.99
CA ARG A 5 13.38 16.32 2.47
C ARG A 5 12.02 16.23 3.16
N LYS A 6 12.00 16.47 4.47
CA LYS A 6 10.75 16.62 5.24
C LYS A 6 9.87 17.73 4.67
N LYS A 7 10.46 18.91 4.44
CA LYS A 7 9.76 20.08 3.92
C LYS A 7 9.10 19.77 2.57
N TYR A 8 9.85 19.17 1.64
CA TYR A 8 9.28 18.76 0.35
C TYR A 8 8.10 17.80 0.50
N ILE A 9 8.20 16.75 1.31
CA ILE A 9 7.13 15.75 1.45
C ILE A 9 5.85 16.39 1.98
N VAL A 10 5.97 17.26 3.00
CA VAL A 10 4.83 17.98 3.59
C VAL A 10 4.25 19.01 2.61
N GLU A 11 5.08 19.66 1.79
CA GLU A 11 4.62 20.57 0.73
C GLU A 11 3.87 19.86 -0.39
N GLN A 12 4.20 18.59 -0.67
CA GLN A 12 3.55 17.81 -1.73
C GLN A 12 2.25 17.12 -1.27
N SER A 13 2.04 16.93 0.03
CA SER A 13 0.79 16.36 0.55
C SER A 13 0.46 16.89 1.95
N ALA A 14 -0.69 17.56 2.06
CA ALA A 14 -1.22 18.08 3.33
C ALA A 14 -1.69 16.98 4.29
N GLU A 15 -1.90 15.76 3.79
CA GLU A 15 -2.34 14.61 4.59
C GLU A 15 -1.18 13.92 5.31
N ILE A 16 0.07 14.17 4.89
CA ILE A 16 1.25 13.54 5.49
C ILE A 16 1.74 14.38 6.68
N LEU A 17 1.54 13.83 7.89
CA LEU A 17 2.13 14.35 9.12
C LEU A 17 3.52 13.74 9.34
N CYS A 18 4.57 14.57 9.38
CA CYS A 18 5.95 14.11 9.51
C CYS A 18 6.59 14.57 10.83
N SER A 19 7.04 13.62 11.64
CA SER A 19 7.88 13.85 12.83
C SER A 19 9.32 13.39 12.56
N GLU A 20 10.30 14.11 13.10
CA GLU A 20 11.72 13.78 12.96
C GLU A 20 12.29 13.36 14.31
N TYR A 21 13.10 12.29 14.32
CA TYR A 21 13.80 11.78 15.50
C TYR A 21 15.27 11.56 15.14
N ARG A 22 16.14 11.84 16.10
CA ARG A 22 17.58 11.53 16.01
C ARG A 22 17.98 10.38 16.94
N SER A 23 17.29 10.25 18.06
CA SER A 23 17.38 9.10 18.97
C SER A 23 16.38 8.02 18.58
N GLY A 24 16.86 6.77 18.53
CA GLY A 24 16.05 5.58 18.38
C GLY A 24 15.18 5.31 19.62
N GLU A 25 15.68 5.62 20.81
CA GLU A 25 14.93 5.43 22.06
C GLU A 25 13.69 6.34 22.11
N GLU A 26 13.83 7.62 21.75
CA GLU A 26 12.69 8.55 21.66
C GLU A 26 11.64 8.07 20.65
N LEU A 27 12.07 7.60 19.48
CA LEU A 27 11.17 7.06 18.47
C LEU A 27 10.45 5.79 18.97
N LEU A 28 11.18 4.85 19.58
CA LEU A 28 10.61 3.61 20.10
C LEU A 28 9.61 3.88 21.23
N GLN A 29 9.88 4.84 22.13
CA GLN A 29 8.94 5.23 23.17
C GLN A 29 7.68 5.88 22.58
N SER A 30 7.85 6.76 21.60
CA SER A 30 6.75 7.39 20.86
C SER A 30 5.84 6.36 20.17
N LEU A 31 6.42 5.32 19.56
CA LEU A 31 5.69 4.21 18.95
C LEU A 31 4.98 3.33 20.00
N LYS A 32 5.63 3.04 21.14
CA LYS A 32 5.01 2.28 22.25
C LYS A 32 3.82 2.99 22.88
N GLN A 33 3.83 4.32 22.89
CA GLN A 33 2.74 5.15 23.42
C GLN A 33 1.51 5.19 22.50
N GLY A 34 1.50 4.46 21.39
CA GLY A 34 0.33 4.32 20.53
C GLY A 34 0.05 5.55 19.68
N ARG A 35 1.08 6.37 19.36
CA ARG A 35 0.95 7.28 18.23
C ARG A 35 0.63 6.45 17.00
N ASN A 36 -0.42 6.83 16.27
CA ASN A 36 -0.86 6.17 15.05
C ASN A 36 0.11 6.45 13.89
N THR A 37 1.35 5.99 14.05
CA THR A 37 2.41 6.12 13.07
C THR A 37 2.33 4.92 12.16
N GLU A 38 1.94 5.16 10.91
CA GLU A 38 1.78 4.11 9.92
C GLU A 38 3.12 3.72 9.29
N VAL A 39 4.03 4.70 9.15
CA VAL A 39 5.30 4.53 8.45
C VAL A 39 6.46 5.14 9.22
N VAL A 40 7.56 4.41 9.33
CA VAL A 40 8.87 4.87 9.82
C VAL A 40 9.86 4.87 8.66
N VAL A 41 10.57 5.99 8.48
CA VAL A 41 11.64 6.10 7.47
C VAL A 41 12.99 6.22 8.17
N LEU A 42 13.83 5.19 8.07
CA LEU A 42 15.20 5.21 8.59
C LEU A 42 16.15 5.71 7.49
N GLY A 43 16.65 6.94 7.63
CA GLY A 43 17.47 7.60 6.59
C GLY A 43 18.96 7.73 6.90
N GLY A 44 19.42 7.15 8.01
CA GLY A 44 20.78 7.26 8.50
C GLY A 44 20.92 6.67 9.91
N PRO A 45 22.14 6.71 10.48
CA PRO A 45 22.40 6.21 11.82
C PRO A 45 21.62 7.01 12.87
N LEU A 46 21.18 6.32 13.91
CA LEU A 46 20.59 6.94 15.10
C LEU A 46 21.72 7.34 16.07
N GLU A 47 21.48 8.36 16.89
CA GLU A 47 22.50 8.92 17.78
C GLU A 47 22.90 7.97 18.93
N ASP A 48 22.00 7.07 19.31
CA ASP A 48 22.03 6.28 20.53
C ASP A 48 22.02 4.75 20.32
N MET A 49 21.76 4.28 19.09
CA MET A 49 21.77 2.85 18.76
C MET A 49 22.09 2.60 17.29
N ASP A 50 22.59 1.41 16.98
CA ASP A 50 22.76 1.00 15.59
C ASP A 50 21.44 0.49 14.97
N SER A 51 21.42 0.41 13.64
CA SER A 51 20.23 -0.01 12.90
C SER A 51 19.79 -1.43 13.24
N ARG A 52 20.70 -2.33 13.64
CA ARG A 52 20.36 -3.71 14.01
C ARG A 52 19.62 -3.73 15.35
N GLU A 53 20.15 -3.04 16.35
CA GLU A 53 19.53 -2.90 17.65
C GLU A 53 18.15 -2.24 17.54
N PHE A 54 18.03 -1.18 16.74
CA PHE A 54 16.76 -0.52 16.47
C PHE A 54 15.73 -1.49 15.85
N LEU A 55 16.12 -2.22 14.81
CA LEU A 55 15.25 -3.19 14.13
C LEU A 55 14.79 -4.30 15.08
N GLU A 56 15.70 -4.83 15.90
CA GLU A 56 15.37 -5.86 16.89
C GLU A 56 14.33 -5.34 17.90
N ARG A 57 14.51 -4.12 18.41
CA ARG A 57 13.56 -3.52 19.36
C ARG A 57 12.23 -3.17 18.71
N MET A 58 12.24 -2.69 17.47
CA MET A 58 11.03 -2.37 16.71
C MET A 58 10.20 -3.64 16.44
N SER A 59 10.84 -4.78 16.18
CA SER A 59 10.17 -6.08 15.97
C SER A 59 9.34 -6.56 17.18
N ARG A 60 9.63 -6.04 18.37
CA ARG A 60 8.96 -6.36 19.64
C ARG A 60 7.81 -5.40 19.98
N LEU A 61 7.54 -4.40 19.14
CA LEU A 61 6.44 -3.47 19.36
C LEU A 61 5.08 -4.17 19.17
N PRO A 62 4.06 -3.80 19.97
CA PRO A 62 2.72 -4.37 19.85
C PRO A 62 2.05 -3.99 18.52
N GLN A 63 2.32 -2.79 18.01
CA GLN A 63 1.94 -2.34 16.68
C GLN A 63 3.21 -2.04 15.89
N LYS A 64 3.34 -2.66 14.72
CA LYS A 64 4.52 -2.55 13.88
C LYS A 64 4.22 -1.60 12.72
N PRO A 65 4.73 -0.36 12.74
CA PRO A 65 4.63 0.51 11.57
C PRO A 65 5.36 -0.12 10.39
N LEU A 66 4.96 0.24 9.19
CA LEU A 66 5.74 -0.05 7.99
C LEU A 66 7.11 0.63 8.11
N LEU A 67 8.19 -0.15 7.98
CA LEU A 67 9.53 0.40 7.99
C LEU A 67 10.09 0.55 6.58
N LEU A 68 10.46 1.77 6.22
CA LEU A 68 11.17 2.12 4.99
C LEU A 68 12.62 2.45 5.32
N LEU A 69 13.54 1.62 4.84
CA LEU A 69 14.98 1.85 4.99
C LEU A 69 15.49 2.63 3.79
N GLN A 70 15.89 3.88 3.98
CA GLN A 70 16.42 4.73 2.93
C GLN A 70 17.94 4.58 2.86
N ASP A 71 18.40 3.74 1.93
CA ASP A 71 19.83 3.42 1.75
C ASP A 71 20.65 4.66 1.32
N ASN A 72 21.45 5.19 2.24
CA ASN A 72 22.55 6.11 1.94
C ASN A 72 23.93 5.42 2.13
N ALA A 73 23.99 4.16 2.57
CA ALA A 73 25.23 3.49 2.89
C ALA A 73 25.16 1.97 2.69
N ARG A 74 26.08 1.47 1.84
CA ARG A 74 26.33 0.05 1.51
C ARG A 74 26.49 -0.93 2.69
N ARG A 75 26.48 -0.49 3.95
CA ARG A 75 26.82 -1.29 5.15
C ARG A 75 25.63 -1.98 5.83
N GLU A 76 24.39 -1.67 5.48
CA GLU A 76 23.18 -2.26 6.13
C GLU A 76 22.65 -3.53 5.45
N ARG A 77 23.34 -4.04 4.41
CA ARG A 77 22.90 -5.20 3.61
C ARG A 77 22.69 -6.49 4.43
N THR A 78 23.43 -6.68 5.51
CA THR A 78 23.44 -7.91 6.31
C THR A 78 22.43 -7.91 7.47
N ALA A 79 22.01 -6.74 7.94
CA ALA A 79 21.09 -6.64 9.07
C ALA A 79 19.63 -6.93 8.66
N VAL A 80 19.22 -6.52 7.47
CA VAL A 80 17.81 -6.59 7.05
C VAL A 80 17.41 -7.99 6.58
N SER A 81 18.35 -8.74 5.99
CA SER A 81 18.12 -10.10 5.49
C SER A 81 18.01 -11.14 6.61
N SER A 82 18.41 -10.81 7.85
CA SER A 82 18.34 -11.70 9.01
C SER A 82 17.13 -11.47 9.93
N LEU A 83 16.25 -10.51 9.61
CA LEU A 83 15.26 -9.97 10.57
C LEU A 83 13.78 -10.06 10.15
N SER A 84 13.37 -10.91 9.19
CA SER A 84 11.92 -11.15 9.00
C SER A 84 11.54 -12.59 8.64
N PRO A 85 10.93 -13.31 9.59
CA PRO A 85 9.90 -14.32 9.30
C PRO A 85 8.47 -13.76 9.38
N ASP A 86 8.19 -12.74 10.21
CA ASP A 86 6.81 -12.42 10.65
C ASP A 86 6.42 -10.92 10.59
N GLY A 87 6.90 -10.15 9.60
CA GLY A 87 6.40 -8.77 9.42
C GLY A 87 6.78 -8.10 8.09
N PRO A 88 5.92 -7.20 7.55
CA PRO A 88 6.16 -6.50 6.30
C PRO A 88 7.23 -5.42 6.46
N CYS A 89 8.51 -5.81 6.48
CA CYS A 89 9.61 -4.88 6.32
C CYS A 89 9.88 -4.68 4.82
N TYR A 90 9.45 -3.54 4.27
CA TYR A 90 9.75 -3.20 2.88
C TYR A 90 10.99 -2.31 2.81
N LEU A 91 12.10 -2.92 2.39
CA LEU A 91 13.34 -2.21 2.13
C LEU A 91 13.18 -1.38 0.85
N ILE A 92 13.16 -0.04 0.96
CA ILE A 92 13.05 0.87 -0.19
C ILE A 92 14.43 1.36 -0.60
N ARG A 93 15.00 0.68 -1.58
CA ARG A 93 16.32 0.99 -2.13
C ARG A 93 16.29 2.33 -2.88
N GLN A 94 17.21 3.22 -2.54
CA GLN A 94 17.67 4.33 -3.40
C GLN A 94 16.56 5.17 -4.07
N SER A 95 15.54 5.57 -3.31
CA SER A 95 14.46 6.38 -3.88
C SER A 95 14.84 7.86 -3.92
N SER A 96 14.73 8.47 -5.10
CA SER A 96 14.52 9.90 -5.25
C SER A 96 13.38 10.38 -4.34
N LEU A 97 13.35 11.67 -4.02
CA LEU A 97 12.33 12.22 -3.11
C LEU A 97 10.89 11.97 -3.60
N LYS A 98 10.71 11.93 -4.93
CA LYS A 98 9.46 11.57 -5.62
C LYS A 98 9.09 10.10 -5.43
N GLU A 99 10.05 9.19 -5.50
CA GLU A 99 9.82 7.76 -5.26
C GLU A 99 9.56 7.48 -3.77
N LEU A 100 10.20 8.21 -2.86
CA LEU A 100 9.89 8.13 -1.43
C LEU A 100 8.46 8.62 -1.16
N LEU A 101 8.06 9.75 -1.75
CA LEU A 101 6.68 10.25 -1.65
C LEU A 101 5.68 9.25 -2.25
N ALA A 102 5.95 8.71 -3.43
CA ALA A 102 5.11 7.68 -4.04
C ALA A 102 4.99 6.47 -3.10
N SER A 103 6.09 6.03 -2.49
CA SER A 103 6.11 4.92 -1.55
C SER A 103 5.38 5.23 -0.25
N LEU A 104 5.39 6.48 0.22
CA LEU A 104 4.64 6.93 1.40
C LEU A 104 3.15 7.01 1.12
N LEU A 105 2.74 7.57 -0.02
CA LEU A 105 1.33 7.59 -0.44
C LEU A 105 0.80 6.19 -0.72
N THR A 106 1.66 5.34 -1.26
CA THR A 106 1.42 3.91 -1.39
C THR A 106 1.24 3.37 0.03
N ALA A 107 2.23 3.47 0.92
CA ALA A 107 2.21 2.93 2.28
C ALA A 107 1.04 3.38 3.16
N ALA A 108 0.71 4.67 3.14
CA ALA A 108 -0.43 5.29 3.83
C ALA A 108 -1.79 4.78 3.32
N GLY A 109 -1.79 4.02 2.21
CA GLY A 109 -2.96 3.30 1.69
C GLY A 109 -2.65 1.86 1.25
N GLN A 110 -1.62 1.19 1.77
CA GLN A 110 -1.17 -0.11 1.25
C GLN A 110 -1.63 -1.30 2.07
N GLU A 111 -2.47 -2.09 1.43
CA GLU A 111 -1.98 -3.37 0.94
C GLU A 111 -1.16 -3.18 -0.36
N SER A 112 0.03 -3.76 -0.44
CA SER A 112 0.92 -3.68 -1.62
C SER A 112 0.46 -4.62 -2.74
N GLY A 113 0.24 -4.08 -3.94
CA GLY A 113 0.00 -4.86 -5.16
C GLY A 113 -0.51 -3.99 -6.30
N THR A 114 -0.34 -4.44 -7.56
CA THR A 114 -1.06 -3.85 -8.70
C THR A 114 -2.56 -3.92 -8.44
N LEU A 115 -3.37 -3.10 -9.12
CA LEU A 115 -4.83 -3.10 -8.90
C LEU A 115 -5.40 -4.51 -9.08
N GLU A 116 -4.88 -5.25 -10.06
CA GLU A 116 -5.21 -6.64 -10.37
C GLU A 116 -4.81 -7.60 -9.24
N GLN A 117 -3.66 -7.40 -8.59
CA GLN A 117 -3.24 -8.20 -7.43
C GLN A 117 -4.14 -7.95 -6.22
N ARG A 118 -4.61 -6.70 -6.03
CA ARG A 118 -5.56 -6.35 -4.96
C ARG A 118 -6.91 -7.00 -5.21
N PHE A 119 -7.41 -6.92 -6.44
CA PHE A 119 -8.64 -7.61 -6.84
C PHE A 119 -8.51 -9.12 -6.69
N GLY A 120 -7.38 -9.71 -7.08
CA GLY A 120 -7.09 -11.13 -6.88
C GLY A 120 -7.23 -11.57 -5.42
N ARG A 121 -6.72 -10.78 -4.46
CA ARG A 121 -6.88 -11.05 -3.02
C ARG A 121 -8.32 -10.87 -2.56
N MET A 122 -8.98 -9.77 -2.93
CA MET A 122 -10.39 -9.55 -2.59
C MET A 122 -11.29 -10.68 -3.08
N TYR A 123 -11.04 -11.20 -4.28
CA TYR A 123 -11.79 -12.34 -4.81
C TYR A 123 -11.55 -13.62 -4.00
N GLN A 124 -10.32 -13.85 -3.52
CA GLN A 124 -10.04 -14.97 -2.62
C GLN A 124 -10.75 -14.81 -1.27
N GLU A 125 -10.76 -13.62 -0.70
CA GLU A 125 -11.48 -13.30 0.55
C GLU A 125 -12.99 -13.46 0.40
N TRP A 126 -13.54 -13.12 -0.77
CA TRP A 126 -14.94 -13.38 -1.12
C TRP A 126 -15.23 -14.85 -1.43
N GLY A 127 -14.23 -15.73 -1.38
CA GLY A 127 -14.36 -17.16 -1.70
C GLY A 127 -14.73 -17.41 -3.16
N ILE A 128 -14.27 -16.56 -4.08
CA ILE A 128 -14.45 -16.74 -5.52
C ILE A 128 -13.23 -17.46 -6.08
N ILE A 129 -13.47 -18.61 -6.72
CA ILE A 129 -12.43 -19.41 -7.37
C ILE A 129 -12.08 -18.75 -8.71
N GLN A 130 -10.79 -18.49 -8.92
CA GLN A 130 -10.27 -17.93 -10.16
C GLN A 130 -9.83 -19.04 -11.14
N PRO A 131 -9.91 -18.83 -12.48
CA PRO A 131 -10.39 -17.61 -13.16
C PRO A 131 -11.93 -17.50 -13.20
N ASP A 132 -12.48 -16.30 -13.04
CA ASP A 132 -13.91 -15.99 -13.19
C ASP A 132 -14.11 -14.75 -14.09
N SER A 133 -14.84 -14.91 -15.19
CA SER A 133 -15.04 -13.83 -16.16
C SER A 133 -15.79 -12.63 -15.61
N ASN A 134 -16.66 -12.79 -14.60
CA ASN A 134 -17.35 -11.66 -13.99
C ASN A 134 -16.40 -10.85 -13.10
N CYS A 135 -15.44 -11.52 -12.44
CA CYS A 135 -14.34 -10.87 -11.73
C CYS A 135 -13.40 -10.13 -12.70
N ASP A 136 -13.13 -10.70 -13.87
CA ASP A 136 -12.35 -10.02 -14.91
C ASP A 136 -13.06 -8.74 -15.37
N TYR A 137 -14.38 -8.81 -15.63
CA TYR A 137 -15.18 -7.64 -15.99
C TYR A 137 -15.17 -6.57 -14.91
N LEU A 138 -15.24 -6.94 -13.63
CA LEU A 138 -15.23 -6.00 -12.51
C LEU A 138 -13.88 -5.29 -12.40
N THR A 139 -12.79 -6.06 -12.51
CA THR A 139 -11.41 -5.55 -12.47
C THR A 139 -11.20 -4.50 -13.57
N GLU A 140 -11.56 -4.85 -14.81
CA GLU A 140 -11.44 -3.95 -15.97
C GLU A 140 -12.36 -2.72 -15.85
N ALA A 141 -13.59 -2.90 -15.35
CA ALA A 141 -14.51 -1.78 -15.13
C ALA A 141 -13.95 -0.74 -14.15
N VAL A 142 -13.32 -1.19 -13.05
CA VAL A 142 -12.70 -0.29 -12.07
C VAL A 142 -11.43 0.34 -12.64
N LEU A 143 -10.62 -0.39 -13.39
CA LEU A 143 -9.46 0.17 -14.10
C LEU A 143 -9.88 1.32 -15.02
N ILE A 144 -10.87 1.10 -15.88
CA ILE A 144 -11.36 2.13 -16.81
C ILE A 144 -11.94 3.32 -16.04
N ALA A 145 -12.74 3.07 -14.99
CA ALA A 145 -13.31 4.14 -14.18
C ALA A 145 -12.21 4.99 -13.49
N SER A 146 -11.13 4.36 -13.01
CA SER A 146 -10.02 5.06 -12.34
C SER A 146 -9.25 6.01 -13.27
N GLN A 147 -9.32 5.79 -14.58
CA GLN A 147 -8.66 6.63 -15.59
C GLN A 147 -9.40 7.94 -15.87
N SER A 148 -10.57 8.19 -15.27
CA SER A 148 -11.40 9.37 -15.58
C SER A 148 -10.83 10.72 -15.09
N LYS A 149 -9.65 10.76 -14.45
CA LYS A 149 -8.89 11.98 -14.06
C LYS A 149 -9.76 13.13 -13.51
N GLY A 150 -10.62 12.85 -12.53
CA GLY A 150 -11.45 13.85 -11.88
C GLY A 150 -12.72 14.24 -12.65
N LYS A 151 -13.03 13.58 -13.77
CA LYS A 151 -14.33 13.63 -14.43
C LYS A 151 -15.23 12.52 -13.91
N LEU A 152 -16.55 12.75 -13.95
CA LEU A 152 -17.54 11.71 -13.68
C LEU A 152 -17.31 10.54 -14.64
N ALA A 153 -17.07 9.36 -14.10
CA ALA A 153 -16.95 8.15 -14.90
C ALA A 153 -18.34 7.75 -15.41
N ILE A 154 -18.49 7.65 -16.74
CA ILE A 154 -19.78 7.38 -17.38
C ILE A 154 -19.96 5.87 -17.49
N ARG A 155 -20.97 5.32 -16.80
CA ARG A 155 -21.26 3.86 -16.80
C ARG A 155 -21.31 3.26 -18.21
N LYS A 156 -21.95 3.95 -19.16
CA LYS A 156 -22.04 3.49 -20.55
C LYS A 156 -20.65 3.32 -21.20
N GLU A 157 -19.73 4.26 -20.95
CA GLU A 157 -18.37 4.21 -21.50
C GLU A 157 -17.53 3.13 -20.83
N ILE A 158 -17.67 2.95 -19.51
CA ILE A 158 -17.01 1.86 -18.77
C ILE A 158 -17.46 0.51 -19.33
N LEU A 159 -18.77 0.26 -19.38
CA LEU A 159 -19.29 -1.03 -19.86
C LEU A 159 -18.92 -1.30 -21.32
N GLN A 160 -18.88 -0.25 -22.15
CA GLN A 160 -18.43 -0.35 -23.54
C GLN A 160 -16.95 -0.74 -23.61
N GLY A 161 -16.07 -0.10 -22.83
CA GLY A 161 -14.65 -0.42 -22.81
C GLY A 161 -14.36 -1.85 -22.34
N VAL A 162 -15.07 -2.33 -21.31
CA VAL A 162 -14.96 -3.73 -20.87
C VAL A 162 -15.43 -4.69 -21.97
N ALA A 163 -16.55 -4.39 -22.61
CA ALA A 163 -17.09 -5.23 -23.69
C ALA A 163 -16.11 -5.35 -24.86
N GLU A 164 -15.46 -4.25 -25.23
CA GLU A 164 -14.42 -4.20 -26.27
C GLU A 164 -13.17 -5.00 -25.87
N HIS A 165 -12.69 -4.84 -24.63
CA HIS A 165 -11.51 -5.56 -24.13
C HIS A 165 -11.72 -7.08 -24.15
N HIS A 166 -12.90 -7.54 -23.72
CA HIS A 166 -13.21 -8.97 -23.61
C HIS A 166 -13.87 -9.57 -24.85
N ASN A 167 -14.09 -8.77 -25.91
CA ASN A 167 -14.77 -9.18 -27.14
C ASN A 167 -16.15 -9.83 -26.88
N VAL A 168 -16.95 -9.17 -26.04
CA VAL A 168 -18.32 -9.59 -25.67
C VAL A 168 -19.30 -8.42 -25.84
N THR A 169 -20.60 -8.66 -25.63
CA THR A 169 -21.59 -7.58 -25.69
C THR A 169 -21.65 -6.80 -24.37
N VAL A 170 -22.01 -5.50 -24.43
CA VAL A 170 -22.30 -4.69 -23.24
C VAL A 170 -23.34 -5.35 -22.33
N ALA A 171 -24.34 -6.02 -22.92
CA ALA A 171 -25.36 -6.75 -22.17
C ALA A 171 -24.79 -7.96 -21.39
N ALA A 172 -23.80 -8.66 -21.96
CA ALA A 172 -23.10 -9.75 -21.28
C ALA A 172 -22.28 -9.23 -20.09
N VAL A 173 -21.58 -8.10 -20.26
CA VAL A 173 -20.84 -7.44 -19.17
C VAL A 173 -21.79 -7.00 -18.06
N ASP A 174 -22.86 -6.26 -18.39
CA ASP A 174 -23.84 -5.78 -17.41
C ASP A 174 -24.49 -6.93 -16.64
N SER A 175 -24.84 -8.01 -17.35
CA SER A 175 -25.41 -9.21 -16.73
C SER A 175 -24.40 -9.94 -15.84
N GLY A 176 -23.13 -10.04 -16.24
CA GLY A 176 -22.08 -10.69 -15.45
C GLY A 176 -21.79 -9.92 -14.16
N LEU A 177 -21.65 -8.60 -14.24
CA LEU A 177 -21.45 -7.73 -13.07
C LEU A 177 -22.64 -7.81 -12.10
N ARG A 178 -23.88 -7.77 -12.61
CA ARG A 178 -25.08 -7.93 -11.77
C ARG A 178 -25.07 -9.26 -11.03
N ARG A 179 -24.81 -10.37 -11.73
CA ARG A 179 -24.73 -11.71 -11.12
C ARG A 179 -23.65 -11.82 -10.05
N LEU A 180 -22.49 -11.19 -10.27
CA LEU A 180 -21.42 -11.14 -9.29
C LEU A 180 -21.85 -10.37 -8.03
N ILE A 181 -22.44 -9.19 -8.19
CA ILE A 181 -22.93 -8.37 -7.08
C ILE A 181 -24.02 -9.11 -6.31
N ASP A 182 -25.03 -9.66 -7.00
CA ASP A 182 -26.12 -10.42 -6.37
C ASP A 182 -25.58 -11.62 -5.56
N ALA A 183 -24.57 -12.31 -6.08
CA ALA A 183 -23.92 -13.42 -5.38
C ALA A 183 -23.15 -12.99 -4.14
N LEU A 184 -22.55 -11.79 -4.15
CA LEU A 184 -21.85 -11.23 -3.00
C LEU A 184 -22.83 -10.71 -1.94
N GLU A 185 -23.93 -10.06 -2.33
CA GLU A 185 -24.94 -9.54 -1.41
C GLU A 185 -25.73 -10.66 -0.71
N THR A 186 -25.92 -11.81 -1.37
CA THR A 186 -26.61 -12.98 -0.79
C THR A 186 -25.72 -13.81 0.12
N ARG A 187 -24.39 -13.69 0.01
CA ARG A 187 -23.42 -14.25 0.95
C ARG A 187 -23.31 -13.29 2.13
N GLN A 188 -24.00 -13.56 3.24
CA GLN A 188 -23.79 -12.82 4.50
C GLN A 188 -22.29 -12.83 4.84
N MET A 189 -21.61 -11.68 4.69
CA MET A 189 -20.23 -11.53 5.14
C MET A 189 -20.23 -11.63 6.68
N PRO A 190 -19.35 -12.44 7.30
CA PRO A 190 -19.26 -12.49 8.75
C PRO A 190 -18.93 -11.08 9.29
N ALA A 191 -19.69 -10.68 10.30
CA ALA A 191 -19.56 -9.40 10.99
C ALA A 191 -18.23 -9.27 11.74
#